data_AF-A0A161ZLG5-F1
#
_entry.id   AF-A0A161ZLG5-F1
#
_cell.length_a   1.000
_cell.length_b   1.000
_cell.length_c   1.000
_cell.angle_alpha   90.00
_cell.angle_beta   90.00
_cell.angle_gamma   90.00
#
_symmetry.space_group_name_H-M   'P 1'
#
loop_
_entity.id
_entity.type
_entity.pdbx_description
1 polymer ?
#
loop_
_entity_poly.entity_id
_entity_poly.type
_entity_poly.pdbx_seq_one_letter_code
_entity_poly.pdbx_strand_id
1 'polypeptide(L)'
;MEAQEQALRNHPDDDFTYGVGRFWKILPTRPYMNARLDYRAALTFVCNVESVQAQLDTLMENLRLCRGDNIGSRDLVPGLMIRLDRDQECYDFLKWWATSAKDPKYNWADPTLAIPGHQKCQSG
;
A
#
# COMPACT_ATOMS: atom_id res chain seq x y z
N MET A 1 -3.18 -8.94 -11.92
CA MET A 1 -3.28 -8.84 -10.46
C MET A 1 -4.09 -9.98 -9.88
N GLU A 2 -5.36 -10.15 -10.28
CA GLU A 2 -6.30 -11.16 -9.74
C GLU A 2 -5.77 -12.60 -9.74
N ALA A 3 -5.16 -13.05 -10.84
CA ALA A 3 -4.60 -14.40 -10.91
C ALA A 3 -3.50 -14.66 -9.87
N GLN A 4 -2.67 -13.65 -9.58
CA GLN A 4 -1.62 -13.75 -8.55
C GLN A 4 -2.24 -13.74 -7.15
N GLU A 5 -3.30 -12.95 -6.94
CA GLU A 5 -4.04 -12.97 -5.67
C GLU A 5 -4.67 -14.34 -5.42
N GLN A 6 -5.32 -14.90 -6.42
CA GLN A 6 -5.97 -16.21 -6.30
C GLN A 6 -4.95 -17.31 -6.03
N ALA A 7 -3.76 -17.24 -6.65
CA ALA A 7 -2.67 -18.16 -6.37
C ALA A 7 -2.23 -18.10 -4.90
N LEU A 8 -2.15 -16.90 -4.31
CA LEU A 8 -1.84 -16.72 -2.90
C LEU A 8 -2.98 -17.16 -1.96
N ARG A 9 -4.24 -16.91 -2.33
CA ARG A 9 -5.40 -17.38 -1.55
C ARG A 9 -5.50 -18.91 -1.51
N ASN A 10 -4.99 -19.57 -2.54
CA ASN A 10 -4.89 -21.03 -2.60
C ASN A 10 -3.61 -21.56 -1.92
N HIS A 11 -2.71 -20.68 -1.45
CA HIS A 11 -1.50 -21.08 -0.77
C HIS A 11 -1.84 -21.64 0.63
N PRO A 12 -1.19 -22.73 1.08
CA PRO A 12 -1.52 -23.36 2.37
C PRO A 12 -1.30 -22.44 3.58
N ASP A 13 -0.34 -21.52 3.50
CA ASP A 13 0.16 -20.76 4.67
C ASP A 13 -0.62 -19.47 4.97
N ASP A 14 -1.81 -19.27 4.38
CA ASP A 14 -2.68 -18.09 4.56
C ASP A 14 -1.88 -16.77 4.66
N ASP A 15 -1.18 -16.44 3.57
CA ASP A 15 -0.29 -15.28 3.49
C ASP A 15 -0.99 -13.96 3.83
N PHE A 16 -2.31 -13.87 3.61
CA PHE A 16 -3.12 -12.69 3.93
C PHE A 16 -3.44 -12.54 5.41
N THR A 17 -3.27 -13.58 6.22
CA THR A 17 -3.39 -13.52 7.67
C THR A 17 -2.04 -13.28 8.33
N TYR A 18 -1.01 -14.06 7.96
CA TYR A 18 0.27 -14.05 8.66
C TYR A 18 1.34 -13.17 8.00
N GLY A 19 1.17 -12.86 6.72
CA GLY A 19 2.14 -12.11 5.93
C GLY A 19 1.99 -10.60 5.99
N VAL A 20 0.85 -10.06 6.45
CA VAL A 20 0.55 -8.62 6.40
C VAL A 20 1.62 -7.79 7.10
N GLY A 21 2.03 -6.68 6.47
CA GLY A 21 3.17 -5.87 6.89
C GLY A 21 4.53 -6.42 6.41
N ARG A 22 4.58 -7.68 5.97
CA ARG A 22 5.82 -8.41 5.62
C ARG A 22 5.76 -9.08 4.25
N PHE A 23 4.75 -8.80 3.41
CA PHE A 23 4.56 -9.47 2.11
C PHE A 23 5.86 -9.54 1.33
N TRP A 24 6.58 -8.42 1.16
CA TRP A 24 7.83 -8.40 0.39
C TRP A 24 8.93 -9.37 0.89
N LYS A 25 8.92 -9.75 2.17
CA LYS A 25 9.84 -10.74 2.74
C LYS A 25 9.45 -12.19 2.40
N ILE A 26 8.19 -12.43 2.05
CA ILE A 26 7.64 -13.73 1.64
C ILE A 26 7.75 -13.85 0.13
N LEU A 27 8.68 -14.70 -0.34
CA LEU A 27 9.00 -14.86 -1.76
C LEU A 27 7.77 -15.13 -2.64
N PRO A 28 6.84 -16.06 -2.28
CA PRO A 28 5.61 -16.29 -3.04
C PRO A 28 4.75 -15.05 -3.29
N THR A 29 4.76 -14.05 -2.40
CA THR A 29 3.87 -12.88 -2.53
C THR A 29 4.41 -11.77 -3.42
N ARG A 30 5.70 -11.80 -3.78
CA ARG A 30 6.32 -10.75 -4.61
C ARG A 30 5.68 -10.58 -5.98
N PRO A 31 5.34 -11.65 -6.73
CA PRO A 31 4.61 -11.53 -7.99
C PRO A 31 3.28 -10.78 -7.84
N TYR A 32 2.55 -11.00 -6.75
CA TYR A 32 1.32 -10.27 -6.46
C TYR A 32 1.60 -8.79 -6.18
N MET A 33 2.58 -8.47 -5.34
CA MET A 33 2.97 -7.09 -5.04
C MET A 33 3.39 -6.33 -6.30
N ASN A 34 4.16 -6.96 -7.19
CA ASN A 34 4.52 -6.37 -8.49
C ASN A 34 3.30 -6.17 -9.39
N ALA A 35 2.42 -7.16 -9.47
CA ALA A 35 1.19 -7.04 -10.28
C ALA A 35 0.26 -5.90 -9.81
N ARG A 36 0.30 -5.53 -8.52
CA ARG A 36 -0.40 -4.36 -7.99
C ARG A 36 0.24 -3.05 -8.46
N LEU A 37 1.56 -2.98 -8.56
CA LEU A 37 2.26 -1.82 -9.13
C LEU A 37 2.00 -1.67 -10.64
N ASP A 38 1.99 -2.79 -11.37
CA ASP A 38 1.66 -2.80 -12.80
C ASP A 38 0.23 -2.29 -13.04
N TYR A 39 -0.71 -2.72 -12.21
CA TYR A 39 -2.09 -2.21 -12.23
C TYR A 39 -2.13 -0.69 -11.99
N ARG A 40 -1.45 -0.19 -10.96
CA ARG A 40 -1.32 1.25 -10.69
C ARG A 40 -0.67 2.02 -11.84
N ALA A 41 0.34 1.44 -12.49
CA ALA A 41 0.99 2.05 -13.65
C ALA A 41 0.04 2.16 -14.83
N ALA A 42 -0.76 1.12 -15.11
CA ALA A 42 -1.77 1.15 -16.17
C ALA A 42 -2.83 2.24 -15.94
N LEU A 43 -3.26 2.44 -14.69
CA LEU A 43 -4.23 3.48 -14.33
C LEU A 43 -3.74 4.90 -14.67
N THR A 44 -2.44 5.15 -14.76
CA THR A 44 -1.91 6.48 -15.11
C THR A 44 -2.34 6.97 -16.50
N PHE A 45 -2.69 6.06 -17.40
CA PHE A 45 -3.19 6.42 -18.73
C PHE A 45 -4.70 6.73 -18.74
N VAL A 46 -5.40 6.52 -17.62
CA VAL A 46 -6.82 6.83 -17.46
C VAL A 46 -6.95 8.18 -16.74
N CYS A 47 -7.32 9.22 -17.49
CA CYS A 47 -7.32 10.61 -17.03
C CYS A 47 -8.64 11.02 -16.36
N ASN A 48 -9.00 10.35 -15.25
CA ASN A 48 -10.16 10.74 -14.44
C ASN A 48 -9.87 10.61 -12.93
N VAL A 49 -10.76 11.16 -12.11
CA VAL A 49 -10.61 11.21 -10.64
C VAL A 49 -10.66 9.80 -10.05
N GLU A 50 -11.51 8.92 -10.60
CA GLU A 50 -11.66 7.54 -10.15
C GLU A 50 -10.37 6.74 -10.32
N SER A 51 -9.64 6.97 -11.42
CA SER A 51 -8.33 6.37 -11.65
C SER A 51 -7.30 6.87 -10.63
N VAL A 52 -7.29 8.16 -10.31
CA VAL A 52 -6.39 8.72 -9.29
C VAL A 52 -6.69 8.12 -7.92
N GLN A 53 -7.96 7.96 -7.58
CA GLN A 53 -8.41 7.31 -6.34
C GLN A 53 -7.98 5.84 -6.30
N ALA A 54 -8.22 5.06 -7.36
CA ALA A 54 -7.80 3.65 -7.43
C ALA A 54 -6.28 3.46 -7.36
N GLN A 55 -5.50 4.39 -7.94
CA GLN A 55 -4.04 4.43 -7.79
C GLN A 55 -3.65 4.62 -6.32
N LEU A 56 -4.27 5.59 -5.64
CA LEU A 56 -4.01 5.85 -4.23
C LEU A 56 -4.36 4.63 -3.37
N ASP A 57 -5.54 4.05 -3.54
CA ASP A 57 -5.97 2.86 -2.78
C ASP A 57 -5.02 1.68 -2.98
N THR A 58 -4.57 1.47 -4.22
CA THR A 58 -3.61 0.42 -4.54
C THR A 58 -2.30 0.60 -3.77
N LEU A 59 -1.77 1.83 -3.71
CA LEU A 59 -0.52 2.14 -3.00
C LEU A 59 -0.68 2.10 -1.49
N MET A 60 -1.78 2.62 -0.94
CA MET A 60 -2.02 2.59 0.50
C MET A 60 -2.19 1.15 1.00
N GLU A 61 -2.83 0.29 0.22
CA GLU A 61 -2.93 -1.13 0.52
C GLU A 61 -1.58 -1.85 0.32
N ASN A 62 -0.75 -1.44 -0.65
CA ASN A 62 0.65 -1.91 -0.72
C ASN A 62 1.43 -1.58 0.56
N LEU A 63 1.21 -0.40 1.15
CA LEU A 63 1.84 -0.02 2.42
C LEU A 63 1.28 -0.81 3.61
N ARG A 64 0.02 -1.27 3.56
CA ARG A 64 -0.52 -2.20 4.55
C ARG A 64 0.14 -3.58 4.45
N LEU A 65 0.23 -4.13 3.23
CA LEU A 65 0.79 -5.46 2.96
C LEU A 65 2.32 -5.49 3.15
N CYS A 66 3.00 -4.41 2.76
CA CYS A 66 4.44 -4.22 2.87
C CYS A 66 4.73 -2.86 3.50
N ARG A 67 4.60 -2.79 4.82
CA ARG A 67 4.85 -1.56 5.57
C ARG A 67 6.33 -1.16 5.56
N GLY A 68 7.26 -2.07 5.27
CA GLY A 68 8.64 -1.68 4.95
C GLY A 68 8.78 -0.80 3.71
N ASP A 69 7.77 -0.80 2.82
CA ASP A 69 7.74 -0.13 1.52
C ASP A 69 8.96 -0.42 0.64
N ASN A 70 9.30 -1.70 0.51
CA ASN A 70 10.43 -2.13 -0.31
C ASN A 70 10.27 -1.86 -1.82
N ILE A 71 9.10 -1.35 -2.23
CA ILE A 71 8.71 -1.07 -3.61
C ILE A 71 8.47 0.42 -3.89
N GLY A 72 8.71 1.31 -2.91
CA GLY A 72 8.68 2.76 -3.12
C GLY A 72 7.28 3.37 -3.33
N SER A 73 6.24 2.79 -2.74
CA SER A 73 4.86 3.30 -2.78
C SER A 73 4.73 4.67 -2.11
N ARG A 74 5.50 4.96 -1.04
CA ARG A 74 5.45 6.21 -0.27
C ARG A 74 5.75 7.45 -1.10
N ASP A 75 6.65 7.35 -2.06
CA ASP A 75 7.10 8.49 -2.86
C ASP A 75 5.99 9.01 -3.78
N LEU A 76 5.01 8.16 -4.10
CA LEU A 76 3.93 8.45 -5.05
C LEU A 76 2.64 8.89 -4.36
N VAL A 77 2.42 8.47 -3.10
CA VAL A 77 1.18 8.74 -2.34
C VAL A 77 0.89 10.26 -2.22
N PRO A 78 1.85 11.13 -1.83
CA PRO A 78 1.58 12.57 -1.70
C PRO A 78 1.06 13.19 -2.99
N GLY A 79 1.66 12.88 -4.14
CA GLY A 79 1.24 13.42 -5.43
C GLY A 79 -0.14 12.95 -5.88
N LEU A 80 -0.62 11.80 -5.39
CA LEU A 80 -1.99 11.33 -5.63
C LEU A 80 -2.98 12.04 -4.71
N MET A 81 -2.64 12.21 -3.42
CA MET A 81 -3.51 12.92 -2.47
C MET A 81 -3.75 14.37 -2.88
N ILE A 82 -2.72 15.09 -3.35
CA ILE A 82 -2.88 16.47 -3.85
C ILE A 82 -3.79 16.52 -5.09
N ARG A 83 -3.69 15.55 -6.00
CA ARG A 83 -4.59 15.47 -7.17
C ARG A 83 -6.06 15.19 -6.82
N LEU A 84 -6.31 14.73 -5.60
CA LEU A 84 -7.64 14.45 -5.05
C LEU A 84 -8.12 15.55 -4.09
N ASP A 85 -7.41 16.68 -4.00
CA ASP A 85 -7.73 17.78 -3.07
C ASP A 85 -7.72 17.34 -1.58
N ARG A 86 -6.85 16.36 -1.25
CA ARG A 86 -6.67 15.80 0.09
C ARG A 86 -5.43 16.36 0.79
N ASP A 87 -5.25 17.68 0.77
CA ASP A 87 -4.05 18.35 1.26
C ASP A 87 -3.74 18.08 2.74
N GLN A 88 -4.77 18.09 3.59
CA GLN A 88 -4.60 17.82 5.01
C GLN A 88 -4.10 16.39 5.27
N GLU A 89 -4.67 15.40 4.58
CA GLU A 89 -4.24 14.01 4.70
C GLU A 89 -2.83 13.78 4.14
N CYS A 90 -2.50 14.48 3.05
CA CYS A 90 -1.15 14.49 2.49
C CYS A 90 -0.14 15.01 3.51
N TYR A 91 -0.45 16.13 4.17
CA TYR A 91 0.40 16.70 5.22
C TYR A 91 0.57 15.72 6.39
N ASP A 92 -0.52 15.11 6.86
CA ASP A 92 -0.48 14.16 7.98
C ASP A 92 0.33 12.90 7.63
N PHE A 93 0.21 12.41 6.39
CA PHE A 93 1.02 11.30 5.88
C PHE A 93 2.51 11.64 5.82
N LEU A 94 2.87 12.81 5.26
CA LEU A 94 4.26 13.26 5.18
C LEU A 94 4.86 13.49 6.57
N LYS A 95 4.09 14.09 7.47
CA LYS A 95 4.51 14.31 8.86
C LYS A 95 4.75 12.99 9.58
N TRP A 96 3.83 12.03 9.45
CA TRP A 96 4.00 10.69 10.02
C TRP A 96 5.25 10.00 9.48
N TRP A 97 5.47 10.02 8.16
CA TRP A 97 6.66 9.42 7.58
C TRP A 97 7.95 10.08 8.11
N ALA A 98 7.99 11.41 8.12
CA ALA A 98 9.16 12.18 8.56
C ALA A 98 9.49 11.99 10.05
N THR A 99 8.52 11.66 10.91
CA THR A 99 8.73 11.41 12.34
C THR A 99 8.98 9.94 12.64
N SER A 100 8.17 9.02 12.10
CA SER A 100 8.31 7.57 12.33
C SER A 100 9.58 6.99 11.74
N ALA A 101 10.04 7.48 10.58
CA ALA A 101 11.31 7.04 9.99
C ALA A 101 12.54 7.39 10.84
N LYS A 102 12.42 8.38 11.73
CA LYS A 102 13.51 8.79 12.65
C LYS A 102 13.49 8.03 13.96
N ASP A 103 12.41 7.30 14.26
CA ASP A 103 12.32 6.50 15.48
C ASP A 103 12.92 5.11 15.24
N PRO A 104 14.08 4.77 15.85
CA PRO A 104 14.69 3.46 15.69
C PRO A 104 13.85 2.32 16.29
N LYS A 105 12.85 2.63 17.12
CA LYS A 105 11.92 1.66 17.72
C LYS A 105 10.68 1.44 16.87
N TYR A 106 10.52 2.17 15.76
CA TYR A 106 9.36 2.04 14.91
C TYR A 106 9.33 0.66 14.21
N ASN A 107 8.30 -0.13 14.51
CA ASN A 107 8.18 -1.48 13.95
C ASN A 107 7.51 -1.44 12.56
N TRP A 108 8.33 -1.39 11.51
CA TRP A 108 7.88 -1.43 10.11
C TRP A 108 7.22 -2.75 9.69
N ALA A 109 7.19 -3.76 10.55
CA ALA A 109 6.57 -5.05 10.29
C ALA A 109 5.30 -5.28 11.11
N ASP A 110 4.84 -4.27 11.86
CA ASP A 110 3.60 -4.32 12.65
C ASP A 110 2.42 -3.81 11.82
N PRO A 111 1.46 -4.69 11.46
CA PRO A 111 0.30 -4.31 10.67
C PRO A 111 -0.76 -3.56 11.48
N THR A 112 -0.66 -3.52 12.81
CA THR A 112 -1.63 -2.86 13.70
C THR A 112 -1.41 -1.35 13.81
N LEU A 113 -0.23 -0.88 13.41
CA LEU A 113 0.09 0.55 13.39
C LEU A 113 -0.70 1.26 12.28
N ALA A 114 -1.36 2.37 12.62
CA ALA A 114 -2.11 3.14 11.63
C ALA A 114 -1.20 3.75 10.55
N ILE A 115 -1.70 3.84 9.32
CA ILE A 115 -1.09 4.62 8.24
C ILE A 115 -2.05 5.78 7.95
N PRO A 116 -1.65 7.05 8.14
CA PRO A 116 -2.53 8.18 7.83
C PRO A 116 -3.04 8.12 6.39
N GLY A 117 -4.31 8.44 6.19
CA GLY A 117 -4.95 8.44 4.88
C GLY A 117 -5.25 7.06 4.29
N HIS A 118 -4.88 5.94 4.96
CA HIS A 118 -5.36 4.60 4.58
C HIS A 118 -6.77 4.45 5.15
N GLN A 119 -7.76 4.45 4.27
CA GLN A 119 -9.12 4.11 4.69
C GLN A 119 -9.11 2.66 5.16
N LYS A 120 -9.57 2.42 6.39
CA LYS A 120 -9.80 1.06 6.87
C LYS A 120 -10.76 0.43 5.88
N CYS A 121 -10.35 -0.62 5.17
CA CYS A 121 -11.27 -1.44 4.40
C CYS A 121 -12.34 -1.90 5.39
N GLN A 122 -13.52 -1.28 5.35
CA GLN A 122 -14.71 -1.89 5.91
C GLN A 122 -15.00 -3.05 4.95
N SER A 123 -14.66 -4.25 5.39
CA SER A 123 -15.20 -5.48 4.82
C SER A 123 -16.72 -5.38 4.91
N GLY A 124 -17.35 -5.06 3.78
CA GLY A 124 -18.77 -5.28 3.54
C GLY A 124 -19.04 -6.76 3.28
#